data_AF-X1CYM8-F1
#
_entry.id   AF-X1CYM8-F1
#
_cell.length_a   1.000
_cell.length_b   1.000
_cell.length_c   1.000
_cell.angle_alpha   90.00
_cell.angle_beta   90.00
_cell.angle_gamma   90.00
#
_symmetry.space_group_name_H-M   'P 1'
#
loop_
_entity.id
_entity.type
_entity.pdbx_description
1 polymer ?
#
loop_
_entity_poly.entity_id
_entity_poly.type
_entity_poly.pdbx_seq_one_letter_code
_entity_poly.pdbx_strand_id
1 'polypeptide(L)'
;YYEPIFAMIPYRDRIAQIKKLSDLIKSEFDLDVKAAWLPERVWEPNYPSFLYDAGLKYVIVDDNHFRAAGITEEETLYSYVTEDEGKTLRVFAINEELRYLTPWKPTYYSIDYLKKLADENVDRIVLLMSDAEKVGVWGTTHQICYVEGQGHDEGDNGKPFIPAFLEQFKQHLVLP
;
A
#
# COMPACT_ATOMS: atom_id res chain seq x y z
N TYR A 1 -7.60 -15.49 1.79
CA TYR A 1 -6.69 -16.64 1.60
C TYR A 1 -6.50 -16.95 0.13
N TYR A 2 -7.57 -17.21 -0.63
CA TYR A 2 -7.52 -17.57 -2.05
C TYR A 2 -7.77 -16.37 -2.98
N GLU A 3 -7.39 -15.16 -2.58
CA GLU A 3 -7.60 -13.91 -3.37
C GLU A 3 -9.01 -13.72 -3.99
N PRO A 4 -10.13 -13.94 -3.26
CA PRO A 4 -11.46 -13.75 -3.85
C PRO A 4 -11.85 -12.26 -3.90
N ILE A 5 -12.58 -11.86 -4.93
CA ILE A 5 -13.31 -10.59 -4.89
C ILE A 5 -14.43 -10.73 -3.84
N PHE A 6 -14.27 -10.12 -2.67
CA PHE A 6 -15.17 -10.35 -1.52
C PHE A 6 -16.63 -9.99 -1.82
N ALA A 7 -16.88 -8.99 -2.66
CA ALA A 7 -18.22 -8.60 -3.11
C ALA A 7 -18.98 -9.75 -3.78
N MET A 8 -18.26 -10.68 -4.41
CA MET A 8 -18.83 -11.78 -5.20
C MET A 8 -19.04 -13.09 -4.42
N ILE A 9 -18.70 -13.12 -3.12
CA ILE A 9 -18.86 -14.33 -2.30
C ILE A 9 -19.75 -14.08 -1.07
N PRO A 10 -20.42 -15.13 -0.53
CA PRO A 10 -21.27 -15.01 0.65
C PRO A 10 -20.52 -14.48 1.87
N TYR A 11 -21.23 -13.73 2.73
CA TYR A 11 -20.66 -13.10 3.93
C TYR A 11 -19.85 -14.05 4.81
N ARG A 12 -20.39 -15.25 5.08
CA ARG A 12 -19.71 -16.29 5.88
C ARG A 12 -18.36 -16.71 5.29
N ASP A 13 -18.27 -16.75 3.95
CA ASP A 13 -17.07 -17.18 3.23
C ASP A 13 -16.03 -16.06 3.23
N ARG A 14 -16.44 -14.78 3.21
CA ARG A 14 -15.55 -13.62 3.41
C ARG A 14 -14.81 -13.74 4.74
N ILE A 15 -15.56 -13.95 5.83
CA ILE A 15 -14.99 -14.11 7.18
C ILE A 15 -14.05 -15.32 7.23
N ALA A 16 -14.48 -16.47 6.70
CA ALA A 16 -13.66 -17.68 6.69
C ALA A 16 -12.34 -17.50 5.92
N GLN A 17 -12.39 -16.80 4.78
CA GLN A 17 -11.22 -16.49 3.95
C GLN A 17 -10.20 -15.58 4.64
N ILE A 18 -10.66 -14.59 5.41
CA ILE A 18 -9.79 -13.72 6.20
C ILE A 18 -9.21 -14.51 7.36
N LYS A 19 -10.03 -15.18 8.18
CA LYS A 19 -9.57 -15.95 9.35
C LYS A 19 -8.54 -17.01 8.95
N LYS A 20 -8.79 -17.77 7.89
CA LYS A 20 -7.85 -18.78 7.39
C LYS A 20 -6.47 -18.18 7.03
N LEU A 21 -6.44 -16.98 6.43
CA LEU A 21 -5.18 -16.31 6.10
C LEU A 21 -4.51 -15.74 7.36
N SER A 22 -5.29 -15.14 8.26
CA SER A 22 -4.80 -14.64 9.54
C SER A 22 -4.18 -15.75 10.39
N ASP A 23 -4.82 -16.92 10.46
CA ASP A 23 -4.34 -18.09 11.19
C ASP A 23 -3.02 -18.62 10.57
N LEU A 24 -2.94 -18.67 9.23
CA LEU A 24 -1.71 -19.05 8.55
C LEU A 24 -0.58 -18.07 8.87
N ILE A 25 -0.81 -16.77 8.72
CA ILE A 25 0.19 -15.74 9.01
C ILE A 25 0.64 -15.82 10.48
N LYS A 26 -0.29 -16.05 11.41
CA LYS A 26 0.04 -16.25 12.82
C LYS A 26 0.89 -17.49 13.03
N SER A 27 0.59 -18.61 12.38
CA SER A 27 1.34 -19.85 12.52
C SER A 27 2.75 -19.78 11.92
N GLU A 28 2.91 -19.11 10.78
CA GLU A 28 4.17 -19.03 10.05
C GLU A 28 5.10 -17.93 10.59
N PHE A 29 4.54 -16.82 11.06
CA PHE A 29 5.31 -15.62 11.41
C PHE A 29 5.08 -15.11 12.84
N ASP A 30 4.20 -15.72 13.63
CA ASP A 30 3.77 -15.24 14.96
C ASP A 30 3.17 -13.82 14.96
N LEU A 31 2.69 -13.35 13.81
CA LEU A 31 2.12 -12.01 13.64
C LEU A 31 0.59 -12.01 13.72
N ASP A 32 0.06 -11.09 14.52
CA ASP A 32 -1.39 -10.85 14.58
C ASP A 32 -1.84 -9.93 13.44
N VAL A 33 -2.66 -10.44 12.53
CA VAL A 33 -3.20 -9.65 11.42
C VAL A 33 -4.26 -8.66 11.91
N LYS A 34 -4.08 -7.37 11.59
CA LYS A 34 -5.02 -6.28 11.91
C LYS A 34 -5.52 -5.52 10.68
N ALA A 35 -5.01 -5.85 9.50
CA ALA A 35 -5.25 -5.14 8.25
C ALA A 35 -5.79 -6.06 7.16
N ALA A 36 -6.53 -5.49 6.20
CA ALA A 36 -6.76 -6.12 4.90
C ALA A 36 -6.12 -5.32 3.76
N TRP A 37 -5.48 -6.04 2.84
CA TRP A 37 -5.30 -5.64 1.45
C TRP A 37 -6.43 -6.29 0.66
N LEU A 38 -7.28 -5.49 0.02
CA LEU A 38 -8.44 -6.01 -0.69
C LEU A 38 -8.02 -6.53 -2.07
N PRO A 39 -8.42 -7.76 -2.46
CA PRO A 39 -8.18 -8.27 -3.80
C PRO A 39 -8.79 -7.32 -4.84
N GLU A 40 -7.95 -6.90 -5.79
CA GLU A 40 -8.26 -5.89 -6.81
C GLU A 40 -8.78 -4.55 -6.29
N ARG A 41 -8.55 -4.26 -4.99
CA ARG A 41 -9.02 -3.06 -4.29
C ARG A 41 -10.54 -2.84 -4.41
N VAL A 42 -11.33 -3.87 -4.70
CA VAL A 42 -12.80 -3.76 -4.83
C VAL A 42 -13.41 -3.42 -3.47
N TRP A 43 -14.13 -2.30 -3.38
CA TRP A 43 -14.76 -1.80 -2.17
C TRP A 43 -16.30 -1.81 -2.26
N GLU A 44 -16.97 -2.20 -1.18
CA GLU A 44 -18.42 -2.01 -1.00
C GLU A 44 -18.71 -1.31 0.33
N PRO A 45 -19.79 -0.52 0.45
CA PRO A 45 -20.13 0.19 1.69
C PRO A 45 -20.31 -0.71 2.92
N ASN A 46 -20.67 -1.99 2.76
CA ASN A 46 -20.85 -2.93 3.87
C ASN A 46 -19.55 -3.64 4.31
N TYR A 47 -18.41 -3.26 3.76
CA TYR A 47 -17.11 -3.83 4.12
C TYR A 47 -16.67 -3.57 5.56
N PRO A 48 -16.97 -2.41 6.18
CA PRO A 48 -16.64 -2.18 7.59
C PRO A 48 -17.22 -3.26 8.50
N SER A 49 -18.48 -3.66 8.29
CA SER A 49 -19.11 -4.73 9.07
C SER A 49 -18.39 -6.07 8.97
N PHE A 50 -18.08 -6.53 7.76
CA PHE A 50 -17.45 -7.84 7.59
C PHE A 50 -16.00 -7.84 8.06
N LEU A 51 -15.24 -6.77 7.79
CA LEU A 51 -13.83 -6.68 8.18
C LEU A 51 -13.71 -6.59 9.70
N TYR A 52 -14.63 -5.86 10.35
CA TYR A 52 -14.75 -5.84 11.80
C TYR A 52 -15.06 -7.22 12.38
N ASP A 53 -16.06 -7.95 11.84
CA ASP A 53 -16.41 -9.30 12.31
C ASP A 53 -15.30 -10.33 12.09
N ALA A 54 -14.43 -10.08 11.11
CA ALA A 54 -13.22 -10.86 10.88
C ALA A 54 -12.06 -10.49 11.83
N GLY A 55 -12.24 -9.49 12.70
CA GLY A 55 -11.26 -9.05 13.69
C GLY A 55 -10.23 -8.04 13.18
N LEU A 56 -10.46 -7.46 12.00
CA LEU A 56 -9.57 -6.46 11.41
C LEU A 56 -9.93 -5.05 11.89
N LYS A 57 -8.92 -4.18 11.92
CA LYS A 57 -9.00 -2.81 12.45
C LYS A 57 -8.89 -1.75 11.35
N TYR A 58 -8.23 -2.10 10.25
CA TYR A 58 -8.06 -1.18 9.14
C TYR A 58 -7.95 -1.91 7.79
N VAL A 59 -8.08 -1.13 6.72
CA VAL A 59 -7.99 -1.59 5.34
C VAL A 59 -7.21 -0.57 4.51
N ILE A 60 -6.55 -1.05 3.48
CA ILE A 60 -5.77 -0.23 2.55
C ILE A 60 -6.39 -0.36 1.17
N VAL A 61 -6.72 0.78 0.54
CA VAL A 61 -7.39 0.88 -0.76
C VAL A 61 -6.71 1.95 -1.63
N ASP A 62 -7.01 1.98 -2.92
CA ASP A 62 -6.49 3.04 -3.81
C ASP A 62 -7.08 4.41 -3.47
N ASP A 63 -6.26 5.47 -3.56
CA ASP A 63 -6.66 6.88 -3.46
C ASP A 63 -7.84 7.28 -4.37
N ASN A 64 -8.03 6.60 -5.50
CA ASN A 64 -9.21 6.75 -6.35
C ASN A 64 -10.54 6.54 -5.60
N HIS A 65 -10.59 5.69 -4.57
CA HIS A 65 -11.81 5.52 -3.75
C HIS A 65 -12.13 6.79 -2.95
N PHE A 66 -11.09 7.47 -2.47
CA PHE A 66 -11.22 8.73 -1.74
C PHE A 66 -11.66 9.85 -2.70
N ARG A 67 -11.02 9.95 -3.88
CA ARG A 67 -11.42 10.91 -4.92
C ARG A 67 -12.86 10.72 -5.38
N ALA A 68 -13.30 9.47 -5.56
CA ALA A 68 -14.68 9.15 -5.90
C ALA A 68 -15.68 9.59 -4.81
N ALA A 69 -15.24 9.69 -3.55
CA ALA A 69 -16.01 10.20 -2.42
C ALA A 69 -15.90 11.73 -2.25
N GLY A 70 -15.20 12.44 -3.14
CA GLY A 70 -15.01 13.89 -3.10
C GLY A 70 -13.85 14.36 -2.22
N ILE A 71 -12.99 13.45 -1.75
CA ILE A 71 -11.80 13.76 -0.97
C ILE A 71 -10.65 14.14 -1.91
N THR A 72 -9.96 15.25 -1.63
CA THR A 72 -8.86 15.77 -2.45
C THR A 72 -7.58 14.95 -2.28
N GLU A 73 -6.63 15.09 -3.20
CA GLU A 73 -5.34 14.39 -3.12
C GLU A 73 -4.58 14.73 -1.83
N GLU A 74 -4.54 16.01 -1.42
CA GLU A 74 -3.89 16.44 -0.18
C GLU A 74 -4.55 15.81 1.06
N GLU A 75 -5.86 15.62 1.04
CA GLU A 75 -6.59 14.96 2.12
C GLU A 75 -6.33 13.44 2.18
N THR A 76 -5.92 12.81 1.08
CA THR A 76 -5.55 11.37 1.08
C THR A 76 -4.26 11.07 1.87
N LEU A 77 -3.53 12.11 2.30
CA LEU A 77 -2.37 11.99 3.19
C LEU A 77 -2.75 11.65 4.64
N TYR A 78 -4.03 11.48 4.93
CA TYR A 78 -4.54 11.09 6.24
C TYR A 78 -5.37 9.81 6.16
N SER A 79 -5.49 9.12 7.29
CA SER A 79 -6.41 7.99 7.43
C SER A 79 -7.78 8.45 7.91
N TYR A 80 -8.82 7.78 7.44
CA TYR A 80 -10.20 8.11 7.80
C TYR A 80 -10.88 6.94 8.50
N VAL A 81 -11.89 7.23 9.32
CA VAL A 81 -12.78 6.21 9.85
C VAL A 81 -14.03 6.16 8.98
N THR A 82 -14.41 4.95 8.57
CA THR A 82 -15.67 4.65 7.90
C THR A 82 -16.48 3.68 8.77
N GLU A 83 -17.77 3.53 8.47
CA GLU A 83 -18.71 2.80 9.32
C GLU A 83 -19.79 2.12 8.47
N ASP A 84 -20.27 0.98 8.98
CA ASP A 84 -21.47 0.29 8.55
C ASP A 84 -22.06 -0.44 9.76
N GLU A 85 -23.38 -0.36 9.97
CA GLU A 85 -24.10 -0.98 11.10
C GLU A 85 -23.48 -0.79 12.51
N GLY A 86 -22.94 0.39 12.78
CA GLY A 86 -22.26 0.77 14.03
C GLY A 86 -20.83 0.22 14.15
N LYS A 87 -20.34 -0.52 13.15
CA LYS A 87 -18.99 -1.11 13.11
C LYS A 87 -18.07 -0.20 12.35
N THR A 88 -17.01 0.24 13.02
CA THR A 88 -16.05 1.18 12.46
C THR A 88 -14.81 0.49 11.94
N LEU A 89 -14.24 1.05 10.87
CA LEU A 89 -12.99 0.58 10.26
C LEU A 89 -12.17 1.79 9.83
N ARG A 90 -10.84 1.74 10.03
CA ARG A 90 -9.94 2.77 9.50
C ARG A 90 -9.50 2.45 8.08
N VAL A 91 -9.49 3.44 7.20
CA VAL A 91 -9.12 3.30 5.78
C VAL A 91 -7.89 4.15 5.49
N PHE A 92 -6.94 3.57 4.77
CA PHE A 92 -5.75 4.24 4.26
C PHE A 92 -5.74 4.23 2.73
N ALA A 93 -5.27 5.33 2.13
CA ALA A 93 -5.15 5.49 0.68
C ALA A 93 -3.74 5.13 0.20
N ILE A 94 -3.63 4.27 -0.80
CA ILE A 94 -2.40 4.04 -1.56
C ILE A 94 -2.16 5.26 -2.44
N ASN A 95 -0.97 5.85 -2.34
CA ASN A 95 -0.59 6.99 -3.16
C ASN A 95 -0.24 6.52 -4.58
N GLU A 96 -1.06 6.94 -5.55
CA GLU A 96 -0.90 6.54 -6.94
C GLU A 96 0.41 7.03 -7.57
N GLU A 97 0.77 8.30 -7.36
CA GLU A 97 1.97 8.89 -7.94
C GLU A 97 3.23 8.13 -7.51
N LEU A 98 3.41 7.88 -6.21
CA LEU A 98 4.53 7.12 -5.68
C LEU A 98 4.57 5.69 -6.21
N ARG A 99 3.39 5.09 -6.48
CA ARG A 99 3.26 3.81 -7.18
C ARG A 99 3.79 3.92 -8.61
N TYR A 100 3.48 4.96 -9.36
CA TYR A 100 3.99 5.12 -10.73
C TYR A 100 5.46 5.53 -10.81
N LEU A 101 6.00 6.17 -9.78
CA LEU A 101 7.43 6.47 -9.69
C LEU A 101 8.27 5.22 -9.40
N THR A 102 7.77 4.31 -8.54
CA THR A 102 8.55 3.17 -8.02
C THR A 102 8.23 1.86 -8.77
N PRO A 103 9.16 1.17 -9.47
CA PRO A 103 10.58 1.49 -9.71
C PRO A 103 10.83 2.11 -11.10
N TRP A 104 9.81 2.68 -11.74
CA TRP A 104 9.84 3.06 -13.15
C TRP A 104 10.58 4.36 -13.45
N LYS A 105 10.87 5.16 -12.42
CA LYS A 105 11.61 6.42 -12.53
C LYS A 105 12.86 6.38 -11.66
N PRO A 106 13.87 7.23 -11.96
CA PRO A 106 15.00 7.43 -11.07
C PRO A 106 14.58 7.69 -9.63
N THR A 107 15.36 7.19 -8.67
CA THR A 107 14.97 7.20 -7.25
C THR A 107 14.69 8.59 -6.69
N TYR A 108 15.38 9.63 -7.18
CA TYR A 108 15.20 11.01 -6.72
C TYR A 108 13.80 11.56 -7.01
N TYR A 109 13.07 11.07 -8.02
CA TYR A 109 11.70 11.52 -8.28
C TYR A 109 10.77 11.18 -7.12
N SER A 110 10.86 9.96 -6.59
CA SER A 110 10.08 9.52 -5.43
C SER A 110 10.42 10.36 -4.19
N ILE A 111 11.71 10.67 -4.01
CA ILE A 111 12.19 11.47 -2.87
C ILE A 111 11.73 12.92 -2.98
N ASP A 112 11.84 13.53 -4.15
CA ASP A 112 11.42 14.91 -4.38
C ASP A 112 9.90 15.04 -4.30
N TYR A 113 9.15 14.02 -4.73
CA TYR A 113 7.71 13.94 -4.49
C TYR A 113 7.39 13.94 -3.00
N LEU A 114 8.02 13.05 -2.22
CA LEU A 114 7.83 12.99 -0.76
C LEU A 114 8.23 14.31 -0.06
N LYS A 115 9.32 14.96 -0.48
CA LYS A 115 9.74 16.27 0.05
C LYS A 115 8.71 17.37 -0.22
N LYS A 116 8.00 17.32 -1.36
CA LYS A 116 6.92 18.28 -1.66
C LYS A 116 5.69 18.07 -0.80
N LEU A 117 5.41 16.83 -0.39
CA LEU A 117 4.28 16.49 0.47
C LEU A 117 4.54 16.77 1.94
N ALA A 118 5.81 16.82 2.35
CA ALA A 118 6.22 17.19 3.68
C ALA A 118 5.84 18.65 3.99
N ASP A 119 5.15 18.86 5.11
CA ASP A 119 4.85 20.16 5.67
C ASP A 119 5.21 20.17 7.18
N GLU A 120 4.86 21.24 7.89
CA GLU A 120 5.08 21.32 9.34
C GLU A 120 4.15 20.38 10.15
N ASN A 121 3.13 19.76 9.52
CA ASN A 121 2.22 18.84 10.18
C ASN A 121 2.82 17.43 10.22
N VAL A 122 3.11 16.95 11.43
CA VAL A 122 3.74 15.64 11.66
C VAL A 122 2.81 14.43 11.45
N ASP A 123 1.54 14.66 11.10
CA ASP A 123 0.50 13.61 11.05
C ASP A 123 0.23 13.08 9.63
N ARG A 124 0.92 13.60 8.60
CA ARG A 124 0.78 13.14 7.21
C ARG A 124 1.41 11.75 7.02
N ILE A 125 0.72 10.89 6.28
CA ILE A 125 1.15 9.54 5.92
C ILE A 125 1.05 9.38 4.40
N VAL A 126 2.15 9.00 3.76
CA VAL A 126 2.17 8.60 2.34
C VAL A 126 2.36 7.08 2.27
N LEU A 127 1.41 6.37 1.67
CA LEU A 127 1.45 4.91 1.59
C LEU A 127 1.85 4.44 0.19
N LEU A 128 3.00 3.77 0.10
CA LEU A 128 3.41 2.99 -1.07
C LEU A 128 3.05 1.52 -0.85
N MET A 129 2.12 0.99 -1.65
CA MET A 129 1.88 -0.44 -1.74
C MET A 129 1.51 -0.81 -3.17
N SER A 130 2.04 -1.93 -3.64
CA SER A 130 1.92 -2.41 -5.02
C SER A 130 2.20 -3.91 -5.04
N ASP A 131 1.83 -4.57 -6.14
CA ASP A 131 2.19 -5.96 -6.43
C ASP A 131 3.71 -6.18 -6.26
N ALA A 132 4.08 -7.24 -5.54
CA ALA A 132 5.47 -7.56 -5.25
C ALA A 132 6.24 -7.96 -6.52
N GLU A 133 5.55 -8.53 -7.50
CA GLU A 133 6.08 -8.95 -8.80
C GLU A 133 6.67 -7.78 -9.60
N LYS A 134 6.20 -6.56 -9.32
CA LYS A 134 6.71 -5.32 -9.92
C LYS A 134 8.18 -5.06 -9.62
N VAL A 135 8.69 -5.57 -8.50
CA VAL A 135 10.09 -5.41 -8.09
C VAL A 135 10.88 -6.68 -8.35
N GLY A 136 10.82 -7.21 -9.59
CA GLY A 136 11.74 -8.25 -10.04
C GLY A 136 11.19 -9.29 -11.01
N VAL A 137 9.86 -9.45 -11.13
CA VAL A 137 9.25 -10.51 -11.94
C VAL A 137 8.75 -9.99 -13.27
N TRP A 138 8.19 -8.79 -13.31
CA TRP A 138 7.63 -8.22 -14.54
C TRP A 138 8.72 -7.84 -15.53
N GLY A 139 8.67 -8.35 -16.77
CA GLY A 139 9.48 -7.88 -17.88
C GLY A 139 10.96 -7.64 -17.52
N THR A 140 11.39 -6.38 -17.57
CA THR A 140 12.78 -5.95 -17.29
C THR A 140 13.02 -5.52 -15.83
N THR A 141 12.07 -5.73 -14.93
CA THR A 141 12.15 -5.21 -13.55
C THR A 141 13.24 -5.88 -12.74
N HIS A 142 13.63 -7.13 -13.03
CA HIS A 142 14.80 -7.74 -12.40
C HIS A 142 16.06 -6.92 -12.71
N GLN A 143 16.29 -6.59 -13.99
CA GLN A 143 17.46 -5.84 -14.42
C GLN A 143 17.48 -4.47 -13.73
N ILE A 144 16.37 -3.75 -13.81
CA ILE A 144 16.23 -2.41 -13.20
C ILE A 144 16.43 -2.45 -11.69
N CYS A 145 15.86 -3.43 -10.99
CA CYS A 145 15.81 -3.44 -9.53
C CYS A 145 17.08 -3.99 -8.87
N TYR A 146 17.79 -4.92 -9.53
CA TYR A 146 18.84 -5.71 -8.87
C TYR A 146 20.14 -5.89 -9.65
N VAL A 147 20.21 -5.57 -10.95
CA VAL A 147 21.42 -5.81 -11.75
C VAL A 147 22.25 -4.53 -11.86
N GLU A 148 23.52 -4.61 -11.46
CA GLU A 148 24.46 -3.48 -11.55
C GLU A 148 24.63 -3.00 -12.99
N GLY A 149 24.63 -1.68 -13.17
CA GLY A 149 24.72 -1.02 -14.47
C GLY A 149 23.45 -1.14 -15.33
N GLN A 150 22.32 -1.61 -14.76
CA GLN A 150 21.04 -1.76 -15.46
C GLN A 150 19.88 -1.01 -14.77
N GLY A 151 20.16 -0.30 -13.68
CA GLY A 151 19.21 0.66 -13.11
C GLY A 151 19.10 1.91 -13.97
N HIS A 152 18.46 2.96 -13.44
CA HIS A 152 18.33 4.21 -14.19
C HIS A 152 19.69 4.90 -14.35
N ASP A 153 20.06 5.22 -15.59
CA ASP A 153 21.30 5.97 -15.85
C ASP A 153 21.20 7.39 -15.28
N GLU A 154 20.08 8.06 -15.54
CA GLU A 154 19.78 9.38 -15.00
C GLU A 154 19.50 9.27 -13.50
N GLY A 155 20.23 10.04 -12.69
CA GLY A 155 20.03 10.15 -11.23
C GLY A 155 20.62 9.00 -10.41
N ASP A 156 20.48 7.75 -10.86
CA ASP A 156 20.95 6.57 -10.11
C ASP A 156 22.31 6.04 -10.60
N ASN A 157 22.87 6.60 -11.68
CA ASN A 157 24.15 6.21 -12.27
C ASN A 157 24.25 4.71 -12.60
N GLY A 158 23.15 4.12 -13.05
CA GLY A 158 23.06 2.69 -13.37
C GLY A 158 23.05 1.77 -12.15
N LYS A 159 23.07 2.31 -10.92
CA LYS A 159 22.89 1.50 -9.70
C LYS A 159 21.51 0.83 -9.72
N PRO A 160 21.39 -0.41 -9.23
CA PRO A 160 20.10 -1.08 -9.15
C PRO A 160 19.11 -0.26 -8.31
N PHE A 161 17.86 -0.18 -8.76
CA PHE A 161 16.86 0.73 -8.18
C PHE A 161 16.63 0.46 -6.68
N ILE A 162 16.51 -0.80 -6.23
CA ILE A 162 16.19 -1.11 -4.84
C ILE A 162 17.26 -0.61 -3.84
N PRO A 163 18.55 -0.96 -3.98
CA PRO A 163 19.58 -0.43 -3.09
C PRO A 163 19.72 1.09 -3.21
N ALA A 164 19.65 1.67 -4.41
CA ALA A 164 19.69 3.12 -4.60
C ALA A 164 18.54 3.83 -3.88
N PHE A 165 17.33 3.28 -3.96
CA PHE A 165 16.13 3.85 -3.33
C PHE A 165 16.23 3.82 -1.79
N LEU A 166 16.73 2.72 -1.23
CA LEU A 166 16.98 2.62 0.20
C LEU A 166 18.11 3.54 0.68
N GLU A 167 19.15 3.77 -0.13
CA GLU A 167 20.21 4.75 0.15
C GLU A 167 19.63 6.17 0.25
N GLN A 168 18.78 6.56 -0.72
CA GLN A 168 18.12 7.87 -0.70
C GLN A 168 17.32 8.10 0.58
N PHE A 169 16.56 7.09 1.02
CA PHE A 169 15.82 7.18 2.27
C PHE A 169 16.74 7.37 3.47
N LYS A 170 17.87 6.66 3.56
CA LYS A 170 18.82 6.86 4.66
C LYS A 170 19.46 8.25 4.68
N GLN A 171 19.62 8.87 3.51
CA GLN A 171 20.21 10.22 3.39
C GLN A 171 19.22 11.34 3.72
N HIS A 172 17.92 11.11 3.46
CA HIS A 172 16.90 12.14 3.55
C HIS A 172 15.90 11.96 4.71
N LEU A 173 15.67 10.74 5.18
CA LEU A 173 14.96 10.46 6.43
C LEU A 173 16.00 10.37 7.55
N VAL A 174 16.42 11.54 8.06
CA VAL A 174 16.85 11.59 9.46
C VAL A 174 15.58 11.45 10.27
N LEU A 175 15.22 10.22 10.64
CA LEU A 175 14.25 10.01 11.70
C LEU A 175 14.82 10.71 12.95
N PRO A 176 14.06 11.61 13.60
CA PRO A 176 14.47 12.17 14.87
C PRO A 176 14.72 11.09 15.93
#